data_AF-A0A416EAL0-F1
#
_entry.id   AF-A0A416EAL0-F1
#
_cell.length_a   1.000
_cell.length_b   1.000
_cell.length_c   1.000
_cell.angle_alpha   90.00
_cell.angle_beta   90.00
_cell.angle_gamma   90.00
#
_symmetry.space_group_name_H-M   'P 1'
#
loop_
_entity.id
_entity.type
_entity.pdbx_description
1 polymer ?
#
loop_
_entity_poly.entity_id
_entity_poly.type
_entity_poly.pdbx_seq_one_letter_code
_entity_poly.pdbx_strand_id
1 'polypeptide(L)'
;MLHLDTEILKAISCGINKAAVGLKADMTFPSVVYEAHCDGTYTIKKDGQDYKVKNALGTALSPGQHVWVKLPMNKLEFMHICGIR
;
A
#
# COMPACT_ATOMS: atom_id res chain seq x y z
N MET A 1 42.31 12.61 -11.07
CA MET A 1 42.49 11.71 -9.91
C MET A 1 41.12 11.16 -9.53
N LEU A 2 40.85 9.88 -9.78
CA LEU A 2 39.64 9.21 -9.29
C LEU A 2 39.74 9.16 -7.77
N HIS A 3 38.78 9.78 -7.08
CA HIS A 3 38.69 9.69 -5.64
C HIS A 3 37.97 8.38 -5.33
N LEU A 4 38.75 7.35 -4.98
CA LEU A 4 38.27 5.99 -4.75
C LEU A 4 37.06 5.97 -3.80
N ASP A 5 37.09 6.81 -2.77
CA ASP A 5 36.00 6.97 -1.79
C ASP A 5 34.67 7.40 -2.44
N THR A 6 34.73 8.31 -3.42
CA THR A 6 33.55 8.81 -4.14
C THR A 6 32.93 7.72 -5.01
N GLU A 7 33.76 6.92 -5.69
CA GLU A 7 33.26 5.86 -6.56
C GLU A 7 32.67 4.68 -5.77
N ILE A 8 33.25 4.37 -4.59
CA ILE A 8 32.68 3.40 -3.65
C ILE A 8 31.31 3.86 -3.16
N LEU A 9 31.17 5.12 -2.72
CA LEU A 9 29.89 5.67 -2.25
C LEU A 9 28.82 5.65 -3.35
N LYS A 10 29.19 5.98 -4.60
CA LYS A 10 28.26 5.89 -5.75
C LYS A 10 27.81 4.46 -6.01
N ALA A 11 28.71 3.48 -5.96
CA ALA A 11 28.38 2.08 -6.18
C ALA A 11 27.41 1.56 -5.10
N ILE A 12 27.65 1.89 -3.83
CA ILE A 12 26.76 1.54 -2.70
C ILE A 12 25.38 2.17 -2.90
N SER A 13 25.32 3.48 -3.19
CA SER A 13 24.06 4.19 -3.44
C SER A 13 23.28 3.58 -4.61
N CYS A 14 23.95 3.24 -5.71
CA CYS A 14 23.35 2.57 -6.85
C CYS A 14 22.76 1.20 -6.48
N GLY A 15 23.48 0.40 -5.68
CA GLY A 15 23.01 -0.89 -5.18
C GLY A 15 21.77 -0.76 -4.30
N ILE A 16 21.77 0.18 -3.36
CA ILE A 16 20.63 0.47 -2.48
C ILE A 16 19.42 0.94 -3.30
N ASN A 17 19.61 1.86 -4.24
CA ASN A 17 18.50 2.39 -5.05
C ASN A 17 17.87 1.29 -5.91
N LYS A 18 18.67 0.41 -6.53
CA LYS A 18 18.14 -0.74 -7.29
C LYS A 18 17.36 -1.70 -6.40
N ALA A 19 17.87 -1.99 -5.20
CA ALA A 19 17.19 -2.83 -4.23
C ALA A 19 15.88 -2.21 -3.74
N ALA A 20 15.87 -0.91 -3.46
CA ALA A 20 14.70 -0.17 -3.02
C ALA A 20 13.60 -0.09 -4.09
N VAL A 21 13.97 0.16 -5.36
CA VAL A 21 13.03 0.15 -6.49
C VAL A 21 12.46 -1.25 -6.73
N GLY A 22 13.26 -2.30 -6.50
CA GLY A 22 12.81 -3.69 -6.57
C GLY A 22 12.05 -4.17 -5.34
N LEU A 23 11.99 -3.39 -4.25
CA LEU A 23 11.41 -3.79 -2.98
C LEU A 23 9.89 -3.81 -3.09
N LYS A 24 9.35 -5.00 -3.29
CA LYS A 24 7.91 -5.28 -3.27
C LYS A 24 7.45 -5.46 -1.82
N ALA A 25 7.55 -4.40 -1.02
CA ALA A 25 7.07 -4.42 0.36
C ALA A 25 5.56 -4.23 0.42
N ASP A 26 4.95 -4.77 1.46
CA ASP A 26 3.58 -4.47 1.82
C ASP A 26 3.50 -3.02 2.32
N MET A 27 2.52 -2.27 1.85
CA MET A 27 2.19 -0.97 2.39
C MET A 27 0.89 -1.06 3.17
N THR A 28 0.80 -0.36 4.30
CA THR A 28 -0.45 -0.18 5.03
C THR A 28 -0.71 1.31 5.18
N PHE A 29 -1.93 1.75 4.88
CA PHE A 29 -2.30 3.17 4.92
C PHE A 29 -3.72 3.36 5.47
N PRO A 30 -4.02 4.52 6.09
CA PRO A 30 -5.35 4.80 6.57
C PRO A 30 -6.27 5.20 5.41
N SER A 31 -7.55 4.82 5.49
CA SER A 31 -8.60 5.29 4.59
C SER A 31 -9.95 5.34 5.32
N VAL A 32 -11.01 5.63 4.57
CA VAL A 32 -12.40 5.64 5.03
C VAL A 32 -13.22 4.75 4.10
N VAL A 33 -14.17 4.01 4.65
CA VAL A 33 -15.18 3.31 3.85
C VAL A 33 -16.16 4.34 3.31
N TYR A 34 -16.20 4.53 1.99
CA TYR A 34 -17.14 5.45 1.34
C TYR A 34 -18.47 4.78 1.01
N GLU A 35 -18.44 3.51 0.64
CA GLU A 35 -19.61 2.74 0.23
C GLU A 35 -19.42 1.26 0.57
N ALA A 36 -20.52 0.58 0.92
CA ALA A 36 -20.57 -0.87 1.10
C ALA A 36 -21.44 -1.49 -0.01
N HIS A 37 -20.91 -2.50 -0.68
CA HIS A 37 -21.57 -3.15 -1.82
C HIS A 37 -22.24 -4.46 -1.42
N CYS A 38 -23.31 -4.84 -2.13
CA CYS A 38 -24.03 -6.10 -1.88
C CYS A 38 -23.18 -7.36 -2.12
N ASP A 39 -22.08 -7.25 -2.87
CA ASP A 39 -21.14 -8.35 -3.11
C ASP A 39 -20.08 -8.53 -2.01
N GLY A 40 -20.20 -7.79 -0.90
CA GLY A 40 -19.32 -7.88 0.26
C GLY A 40 -18.00 -7.12 0.11
N THR A 41 -17.89 -6.26 -0.91
CA THR A 41 -16.75 -5.35 -1.09
C THR A 41 -17.09 -3.92 -0.63
N TYR A 42 -16.06 -3.07 -0.57
CA TYR A 42 -16.16 -1.71 -0.06
C TYR A 42 -15.41 -0.74 -0.97
N THR A 43 -15.95 0.47 -1.14
CA THR A 43 -15.23 1.57 -1.79
C THR A 43 -14.35 2.28 -0.78
N ILE A 44 -13.05 2.40 -1.07
CA ILE A 44 -12.09 3.24 -0.36
C ILE A 44 -11.43 4.23 -1.33
N LYS A 45 -10.78 5.27 -0.81
CA LYS A 45 -9.96 6.19 -1.62
C LYS A 45 -8.47 6.02 -1.34
N LYS A 46 -7.67 6.07 -2.40
CA LYS A 46 -6.21 6.21 -2.35
C LYS A 46 -5.76 7.16 -3.48
N ASP A 47 -4.99 8.19 -3.15
CA ASP A 47 -4.45 9.18 -4.09
C ASP A 47 -5.54 9.82 -4.99
N GLY A 48 -6.71 10.10 -4.40
CA GLY A 48 -7.86 10.71 -5.10
C GLY A 48 -8.68 9.75 -5.97
N GLN A 49 -8.27 8.49 -6.09
CA GLN A 49 -8.98 7.46 -6.87
C GLN A 49 -9.76 6.50 -5.97
N ASP A 50 -10.88 6.02 -6.49
CA ASP A 50 -11.74 5.04 -5.82
C ASP A 50 -11.29 3.63 -6.13
N TYR A 51 -11.26 2.78 -5.10
CA TYR A 51 -10.94 1.37 -5.21
C TYR A 51 -12.01 0.53 -4.54
N LYS A 52 -12.46 -0.51 -5.25
CA LYS A 52 -13.36 -1.53 -4.74
C LYS A 52 -12.53 -2.67 -4.15
N VAL A 53 -12.54 -2.82 -2.83
CA VAL A 53 -11.66 -3.76 -2.11
C VAL A 53 -12.45 -4.70 -1.22
N LYS A 54 -11.86 -5.87 -0.93
CA LYS A 54 -12.42 -6.83 0.04
C LYS A 54 -12.05 -6.42 1.47
N ASN A 55 -12.81 -6.93 2.44
CA ASN A 55 -12.50 -6.85 3.86
C ASN A 55 -11.99 -8.20 4.39
N ALA A 56 -10.84 -8.20 5.07
CA ALA A 56 -10.25 -9.40 5.69
C ALA A 56 -10.72 -9.65 7.12
N LEU A 57 -11.50 -8.75 7.73
CA LEU A 57 -11.89 -8.83 9.14
C LEU A 57 -13.05 -9.80 9.43
N GLY A 58 -13.75 -10.27 8.40
CA GLY A 58 -14.92 -11.15 8.56
C GLY A 58 -16.15 -10.46 9.19
N THR A 59 -16.12 -9.15 9.33
CA THR A 59 -17.22 -8.33 9.87
C THR A 59 -17.73 -7.35 8.81
N ALA A 60 -19.00 -6.97 8.89
CA ALA A 60 -19.52 -5.89 8.06
C ALA A 60 -18.93 -4.55 8.50
N LEU A 61 -18.58 -3.70 7.53
CA LEU A 61 -18.14 -2.33 7.78
C LEU A 61 -19.23 -1.36 7.34
N SER A 62 -19.30 -0.19 7.96
CA SER A 62 -20.26 0.85 7.60
C SER A 62 -19.59 2.00 6.85
N PRO A 63 -20.30 2.66 5.91
CA PRO A 63 -19.84 3.93 5.36
C PRO A 63 -19.50 4.95 6.45
N GLY A 64 -18.41 5.70 6.25
CA GLY A 64 -17.85 6.64 7.23
C GLY A 64 -16.85 6.02 8.21
N GLN A 65 -16.72 4.69 8.24
CA GLN A 65 -15.80 4.03 9.17
C GLN A 65 -14.34 4.19 8.73
N HIS A 66 -13.47 4.58 9.67
CA HIS A 66 -12.03 4.66 9.45
C HIS A 66 -11.38 3.28 9.52
N VAL A 67 -10.52 2.98 8.54
CA VAL A 67 -9.94 1.65 8.37
C VAL A 67 -8.47 1.72 7.99
N TRP A 68 -7.77 0.62 8.26
CA TRP A 68 -6.45 0.33 7.72
C TRP A 68 -6.60 -0.51 6.45
N VAL A 69 -5.97 -0.06 5.37
CA VAL A 69 -5.92 -0.76 4.08
C VAL A 69 -4.50 -1.25 3.85
N LYS A 70 -4.34 -2.53 3.51
CA LYS A 70 -3.08 -3.13 3.11
C LYS A 70 -3.02 -3.24 1.58
N LEU A 71 -1.87 -2.88 1.02
CA LEU A 71 -1.49 -3.04 -0.37
C LEU A 71 -0.24 -3.94 -0.42
N PRO A 72 -0.43 -5.27 -0.53
CA PRO A 72 0.67 -6.22 -0.53
C PRO A 72 1.57 -6.02 -1.73
N MET A 73 2.89 -6.03 -1.54
CA MET A 73 3.87 -5.95 -2.64
C MET A 73 3.65 -4.77 -3.64
N ASN A 74 2.97 -3.71 -3.22
CA ASN A 74 2.49 -2.62 -4.07
C ASN A 74 1.58 -3.04 -5.24
N LYS A 75 0.84 -4.15 -5.10
CA LYS A 75 -0.02 -4.75 -6.13
C LYS A 75 -1.50 -4.50 -5.86
N LEU A 76 -2.14 -3.69 -6.71
CA LEU A 76 -3.51 -3.23 -6.52
C LEU A 76 -4.53 -4.37 -6.47
N GLU A 77 -4.29 -5.47 -7.18
CA GLU A 77 -5.17 -6.64 -7.20
C GLU A 77 -5.29 -7.36 -5.85
N PHE A 78 -4.34 -7.12 -4.94
CA PHE A 78 -4.34 -7.70 -3.58
C PHE A 78 -4.72 -6.70 -2.49
N MET A 79 -5.14 -5.48 -2.87
CA MET A 79 -5.53 -4.45 -1.91
C MET A 79 -6.77 -4.89 -1.11
N HIS A 80 -6.70 -4.79 0.21
CA HIS A 80 -7.81 -5.16 1.10
C HIS A 80 -7.80 -4.36 2.41
N ILE A 81 -8.97 -4.22 3.02
CA ILE A 81 -9.10 -3.69 4.37
C ILE A 81 -8.62 -4.75 5.35
N CYS A 82 -7.70 -4.38 6.24
CA CYS A 82 -7.06 -5.28 7.20
C CYS A 82 -7.25 -4.88 8.67
N GLY A 83 -7.93 -3.76 8.95
CA GLY A 83 -8.12 -3.27 10.30
C GLY A 83 -9.16 -2.16 10.38
N ILE A 84 -9.80 -2.04 11.54
CA ILE A 84 -10.55 -0.84 11.93
C ILE A 84 -9.56 0.08 12.64
N ARG A 85 -9.63 1.39 12.37
CA ARG A 85 -8.76 2.39 12.98
C ARG A 85 -9.45 3.10 14.12
#